data_AF-A0A7V9A2G8-F1
#
_entry.id   AF-A0A7V9A2G8-F1
#
_cell.length_a   1.000
_cell.length_b   1.000
_cell.length_c   1.000
_cell.angle_alpha   90.00
_cell.angle_beta   90.00
_cell.angle_gamma   90.00
#
_symmetry.space_group_name_H-M   'P 1'
#
loop_
_entity.id
_entity.type
_entity.pdbx_description
1 polymer ?
#
loop_
_entity_poly.entity_id
_entity_poly.type
_entity_poly.pdbx_seq_one_letter_code
_entity_poly.pdbx_strand_id
1 'polypeptide(L)'
;MRKIMTAVAAAVTAAAVAHAPIAGAIPAMPQGYPIENFGTKCDAGVTPEWRYGETARRYLADGTLQFTNRTDQTVPYTATVETGTNRKIEANSKAALPSGWDTTAKTDIGLKESNGWIEGETFGPIELGPGESFRVDYGVLEKDFISMFVTCDNGVLRNAPGANVIRGTGPAERYAFAYIIKADGSVSDVAMEIPSRSQGANSKPVDDQTYNAVSGPSLEKVAGERDVVVKPDASFRRDANWPQLNQPARKRDMSYYPYDIEAVSPTFRKPGYSQDFLNWSKGDYTFTPVTDYVVGAENAQYLNWMGANGQLPEGWLTSVGAVKRAYMPVGTALKPIDLKPGDRVRVEYGTTMTRINYRELSAGRDGTYSRVTSHPQSAAPTGFWAEATVTGKDGSTRTIDVTPDQYRNLPVPTQTYL
;
A
#
# COMPACT_ATOMS: atom_id res chain seq x y z
N MET A 1 -15.78 -53.33 -53.07
CA MET A 1 -15.13 -52.01 -52.87
C MET A 1 -15.97 -51.23 -51.86
N ARG A 2 -15.72 -51.36 -50.56
CA ARG A 2 -14.90 -50.46 -49.70
C ARG A 2 -15.24 -48.98 -49.87
N LYS A 3 -15.99 -48.42 -48.91
CA LYS A 3 -15.59 -47.20 -48.18
C LYS A 3 -16.06 -47.33 -46.72
N ILE A 4 -15.11 -47.70 -45.87
CA ILE A 4 -15.20 -47.59 -44.42
C ILE A 4 -14.93 -46.10 -44.12
N MET A 5 -15.88 -45.39 -43.53
CA MET A 5 -15.62 -44.09 -42.92
C MET A 5 -15.63 -44.28 -41.41
N THR A 6 -14.43 -44.42 -40.88
CA THR A 6 -14.11 -44.43 -39.46
C THR A 6 -14.43 -43.04 -38.90
N ALA A 7 -15.43 -42.93 -38.03
CA ALA A 7 -15.65 -41.72 -37.25
C ALA A 7 -14.56 -41.61 -36.19
N VAL A 8 -13.59 -40.72 -36.43
CA VAL A 8 -12.60 -40.33 -35.43
C VAL A 8 -13.31 -39.39 -34.45
N ALA A 9 -13.62 -39.89 -33.26
CA ALA A 9 -14.03 -39.05 -32.14
C ALA A 9 -12.81 -38.21 -31.72
N ALA A 10 -12.79 -36.94 -32.12
CA ALA A 10 -11.83 -35.97 -31.62
C ALA A 10 -12.14 -35.68 -30.15
N ALA A 11 -11.36 -36.29 -29.25
CA ALA A 11 -11.33 -35.90 -27.85
C ALA A 11 -10.85 -34.45 -27.77
N VAL A 12 -11.75 -33.53 -27.44
CA VAL A 12 -11.41 -32.16 -27.05
C VAL A 12 -10.76 -32.25 -25.67
N THR A 13 -9.45 -32.47 -25.63
CA THR A 13 -8.66 -32.18 -24.45
C THR A 13 -8.74 -30.68 -24.20
N ALA A 14 -9.48 -30.29 -23.17
CA ALA A 14 -9.45 -28.95 -22.62
C ALA A 14 -7.99 -28.65 -22.26
N ALA A 15 -7.32 -27.87 -23.10
CA ALA A 15 -6.01 -27.32 -22.78
C ALA A 15 -6.21 -26.41 -21.58
N ALA A 16 -5.76 -26.86 -20.41
CA ALA A 16 -5.53 -26.00 -19.28
C ALA A 16 -4.58 -24.90 -19.77
N VAL A 17 -5.12 -23.69 -19.93
CA VAL A 17 -4.34 -22.51 -20.25
C VAL A 17 -3.51 -22.23 -19.00
N ALA A 18 -2.32 -22.83 -18.94
CA ALA A 18 -1.27 -22.39 -18.05
C ALA A 18 -0.98 -20.94 -18.42
N HIS A 19 -1.55 -20.01 -17.65
CA HIS A 19 -1.21 -18.61 -17.74
C HIS A 19 0.25 -18.52 -17.27
N ALA A 20 1.17 -18.38 -18.22
CA ALA A 20 2.53 -18.02 -17.91
C ALA A 20 2.49 -16.75 -17.02
N PRO A 21 3.27 -16.68 -15.93
CA PRO A 21 3.32 -15.47 -15.13
C PRO A 21 3.83 -14.34 -16.03
N ILE A 22 2.98 -13.32 -16.23
CA ILE A 22 3.35 -12.09 -16.92
C ILE A 22 4.51 -11.50 -16.11
N ALA A 23 5.69 -11.37 -16.71
CA ALA A 23 6.79 -10.59 -16.14
C ALA A 23 6.23 -9.21 -15.79
N GLY A 24 6.13 -8.91 -14.49
CA GLY A 24 5.49 -7.70 -14.02
C GLY A 24 6.28 -6.49 -14.48
N ALA A 25 5.66 -5.63 -15.30
CA ALA A 25 6.24 -4.34 -15.64
C ALA A 25 6.65 -3.60 -14.36
N ILE A 26 7.80 -2.91 -14.38
CA ILE A 26 8.26 -2.15 -13.21
C ILE A 26 7.14 -1.22 -12.75
N PRO A 27 6.69 -1.33 -11.49
CA PRO A 27 5.52 -0.60 -11.01
C PRO A 27 5.66 0.92 -11.19
N ALA A 28 4.51 1.59 -11.36
CA ALA A 28 4.41 3.04 -11.28
C ALA A 28 4.86 3.56 -9.89
N MET A 29 4.91 4.88 -9.70
CA MET A 29 5.29 5.44 -8.40
C MET A 29 4.32 4.98 -7.30
N PRO A 30 4.77 4.60 -6.09
CA PRO A 30 3.86 4.18 -5.03
C PRO A 30 3.10 5.38 -4.41
N GLN A 31 1.99 5.11 -3.72
CA GLN A 31 1.27 6.13 -2.93
C GLN A 31 2.00 6.51 -1.63
N GLY A 32 3.00 5.73 -1.22
CA GLY A 32 3.87 6.01 -0.09
C GLY A 32 5.29 5.53 -0.35
N TYR A 33 6.26 6.15 0.29
CA TYR A 33 7.67 5.74 0.28
C TYR A 33 8.06 5.21 1.66
N PRO A 34 7.94 3.91 1.93
CA PRO A 34 8.14 3.36 3.27
C PRO A 34 9.63 3.25 3.62
N ILE A 35 10.36 4.36 3.46
CA ILE A 35 11.73 4.56 3.90
C ILE A 35 11.65 5.11 5.32
N GLU A 36 12.28 4.37 6.23
CA GLU A 36 12.38 4.75 7.63
C GLU A 36 12.91 6.18 7.77
N ASN A 37 12.28 6.98 8.64
CA ASN A 37 12.66 8.35 8.92
C ASN A 37 12.65 9.30 7.71
N PHE A 38 12.14 8.89 6.54
CA PHE A 38 12.12 9.76 5.38
C PHE A 38 11.24 10.97 5.62
N GLY A 39 11.85 12.15 5.45
CA GLY A 39 11.25 13.43 5.76
C GLY A 39 11.29 13.77 7.25
N THR A 40 12.02 13.08 8.13
CA THR A 40 12.21 13.57 9.51
C THR A 40 13.44 14.47 9.59
N LYS A 41 13.58 15.20 10.71
CA LYS A 41 14.78 15.97 11.00
C LYS A 41 16.00 15.05 11.14
N CYS A 42 17.14 15.52 10.67
CA CYS A 42 18.43 14.83 10.79
C CYS A 42 19.55 15.82 11.11
N ASP A 43 20.61 15.31 11.72
CA ASP A 43 21.82 16.06 11.98
C ASP A 43 22.76 16.08 10.77
N ALA A 44 23.54 17.15 10.62
CA ALA A 44 24.58 17.22 9.61
C ALA A 44 25.62 16.10 9.83
N GLY A 45 25.90 15.31 8.79
CA GLY A 45 26.85 14.19 8.87
C GLY A 45 26.22 12.80 8.87
N VAL A 46 24.90 12.66 8.68
CA VAL A 46 24.32 11.36 8.29
C VAL A 46 25.06 10.84 7.06
N THR A 47 25.65 9.66 7.18
CA THR A 47 26.37 9.03 6.07
C THR A 47 25.34 8.67 5.00
N PRO A 48 25.48 9.18 3.76
CA PRO A 48 24.54 8.84 2.71
C PRO A 48 24.55 7.35 2.43
N GLU A 49 23.37 6.75 2.38
CA GLU A 49 23.24 5.31 2.19
C GLU A 49 21.98 4.95 1.43
N TRP A 50 21.97 3.76 0.83
CA TRP A 50 20.79 3.23 0.18
C TRP A 50 19.83 2.68 1.25
N ARG A 51 18.60 3.17 1.23
CA ARG A 51 17.51 2.64 2.04
C ARG A 51 16.43 2.07 1.13
N TYR A 52 15.70 1.11 1.66
CA TYR A 52 14.72 0.34 0.91
C TYR A 52 13.38 0.30 1.63
N GLY A 53 12.32 0.10 0.85
CA GLY A 53 10.97 -0.04 1.40
C GLY A 53 10.10 -0.91 0.50
N GLU A 54 9.36 -1.85 1.11
CA GLU A 54 8.38 -2.69 0.43
C GLU A 54 7.14 -1.87 0.09
N THR A 55 6.79 -1.81 -1.19
CA THR A 55 5.65 -1.03 -1.69
C THR A 55 4.47 -1.89 -2.09
N ALA A 56 4.69 -3.16 -2.41
CA ALA A 56 3.63 -4.11 -2.62
C ALA A 56 4.08 -5.55 -2.43
N ARG A 57 3.11 -6.46 -2.29
CA ARG A 57 3.31 -7.91 -2.36
C ARG A 57 2.26 -8.56 -3.25
N ARG A 58 2.67 -9.57 -4.03
CA ARG A 58 1.78 -10.38 -4.86
C ARG A 58 2.12 -11.85 -4.78
N TYR A 59 1.09 -12.66 -4.54
CA TYR A 59 1.17 -14.11 -4.61
C TYR A 59 1.06 -14.54 -6.06
N LEU A 60 2.10 -15.17 -6.57
CA LEU A 60 2.17 -15.66 -7.94
C LEU A 60 2.20 -17.18 -7.89
N ALA A 61 1.07 -17.77 -8.30
CA ALA A 61 0.91 -19.21 -8.32
C ALA A 61 1.85 -19.85 -9.35
N ASP A 62 2.63 -20.82 -8.91
CA ASP A 62 3.44 -21.67 -9.80
C ASP A 62 2.68 -22.97 -10.12
N GLY A 63 1.73 -23.38 -9.27
CA GLY A 63 0.88 -24.54 -9.55
C GLY A 63 -0.04 -24.94 -8.39
N THR A 64 -0.79 -26.00 -8.63
CA THR A 64 -1.67 -26.65 -7.63
C THR A 64 -1.49 -28.16 -7.74
N LEU A 65 -1.35 -28.84 -6.60
CA LEU A 65 -1.52 -30.28 -6.46
C LEU A 65 -2.88 -30.57 -5.83
N GLN A 66 -3.62 -31.55 -6.34
CA GLN A 66 -4.85 -32.01 -5.71
C GLN A 66 -4.95 -33.53 -5.80
N PHE A 67 -5.13 -34.17 -4.65
CA PHE A 67 -5.40 -35.59 -4.52
C PHE A 67 -6.78 -35.79 -3.90
N THR A 68 -7.56 -36.75 -4.39
CA THR A 68 -8.87 -37.09 -3.84
C THR A 68 -8.89 -38.56 -3.47
N ASN A 69 -9.22 -38.89 -2.23
CA ASN A 69 -9.44 -40.26 -1.81
C ASN A 69 -10.77 -40.77 -2.40
N ARG A 70 -10.66 -41.59 -3.45
CA ARG A 70 -11.82 -42.23 -4.11
C ARG A 70 -12.12 -43.63 -3.58
N THR A 71 -11.45 -44.04 -2.50
CA THR A 71 -11.69 -45.34 -1.85
C THR A 71 -12.76 -45.20 -0.78
N ASP A 72 -13.24 -46.33 -0.28
CA ASP A 72 -14.18 -46.46 0.83
C ASP A 72 -13.48 -46.55 2.21
N GLN A 73 -12.16 -46.37 2.25
CA GLN A 73 -11.35 -46.45 3.47
C GLN A 73 -10.56 -45.16 3.69
N THR A 74 -10.19 -44.88 4.94
CA THR A 74 -9.29 -43.77 5.26
C THR A 74 -7.88 -44.09 4.77
N VAL A 75 -7.26 -43.16 4.02
CA VAL A 75 -5.93 -43.34 3.44
C VAL A 75 -4.97 -42.28 4.01
N PRO A 76 -3.79 -42.66 4.52
CA PRO A 76 -2.76 -41.69 4.89
C PRO A 76 -2.11 -41.13 3.62
N TYR A 77 -2.04 -39.81 3.51
CA TYR A 77 -1.46 -39.12 2.37
C TYR A 77 -0.35 -38.16 2.80
N THR A 78 0.70 -38.11 1.99
CA THR A 78 1.82 -37.16 2.11
C THR A 78 2.09 -36.53 0.75
N ALA A 79 2.17 -35.20 0.68
CA ALA A 79 2.54 -34.49 -0.55
C ALA A 79 3.86 -33.77 -0.35
N THR A 80 4.78 -33.95 -1.29
CA THR A 80 6.05 -33.22 -1.32
C THR A 80 6.01 -32.25 -2.50
N VAL A 81 6.25 -30.97 -2.25
CA VAL A 81 6.26 -29.94 -3.29
C VAL A 81 7.70 -29.59 -3.67
N GLU A 82 8.03 -29.74 -4.95
CA GLU A 82 9.28 -29.30 -5.54
C GLU A 82 8.98 -28.37 -6.74
N THR A 83 9.62 -27.20 -6.80
CA THR A 83 9.42 -26.23 -7.89
C THR A 83 10.76 -25.74 -8.44
N GLY A 84 10.95 -25.84 -9.76
CA GLY A 84 12.18 -25.39 -10.46
C GLY A 84 12.14 -23.95 -10.98
N THR A 85 11.09 -23.17 -10.71
CA THR A 85 10.90 -21.85 -11.32
C THR A 85 11.74 -20.77 -10.64
N ASN A 86 12.87 -20.41 -11.24
CA ASN A 86 13.71 -19.30 -10.76
C ASN A 86 13.15 -17.96 -11.26
N ARG A 87 12.73 -17.09 -10.34
CA ARG A 87 12.38 -15.70 -10.62
C ARG A 87 13.58 -14.80 -10.31
N LYS A 88 13.73 -13.72 -11.06
CA LYS A 88 14.86 -12.79 -10.92
C LYS A 88 14.36 -11.42 -10.50
N ILE A 89 15.28 -10.62 -9.97
CA ILE A 89 15.03 -9.24 -9.58
C ILE A 89 15.08 -8.38 -10.83
N GLU A 90 14.06 -7.54 -11.03
CA GLU A 90 13.96 -6.59 -12.14
C GLU A 90 13.83 -5.16 -11.61
N ALA A 91 14.46 -4.19 -12.26
CA ALA A 91 14.42 -2.78 -11.84
C ALA A 91 14.55 -1.80 -13.01
N ASN A 92 14.08 -0.57 -12.82
CA ASN A 92 14.14 0.50 -13.84
C ASN A 92 15.54 1.11 -14.07
N SER A 93 16.57 0.61 -13.40
CA SER A 93 17.95 1.09 -13.56
C SER A 93 18.72 0.21 -14.57
N LYS A 94 19.36 0.84 -15.57
CA LYS A 94 20.29 0.18 -16.51
C LYS A 94 21.62 -0.20 -15.86
N ALA A 95 22.04 0.53 -14.83
CA ALA A 95 23.12 0.11 -13.96
C ALA A 95 22.55 -0.97 -13.04
N ALA A 96 23.09 -2.18 -13.12
CA ALA A 96 22.81 -3.23 -12.14
C ALA A 96 22.84 -2.62 -10.73
N LEU A 97 21.90 -3.06 -9.90
CA LEU A 97 21.55 -2.58 -8.56
C LEU A 97 22.73 -1.94 -7.78
N PRO A 98 22.48 -0.88 -6.99
CA PRO A 98 23.54 -0.06 -6.40
C PRO A 98 24.59 -0.85 -5.59
N SER A 99 25.81 -0.32 -5.50
CA SER A 99 26.90 -0.89 -4.71
C SER A 99 26.47 -1.13 -3.26
N GLY A 100 26.56 -2.38 -2.77
CA GLY A 100 26.08 -2.80 -1.44
C GLY A 100 24.79 -3.63 -1.46
N TRP A 101 24.12 -3.74 -2.62
CA TRP A 101 22.91 -4.56 -2.82
C TRP A 101 23.03 -5.99 -2.28
N ASP A 102 24.21 -6.60 -2.40
CA ASP A 102 24.44 -7.98 -1.98
C ASP A 102 24.32 -8.24 -0.48
N THR A 103 24.30 -7.19 0.36
CA THR A 103 24.40 -7.34 1.82
C THR A 103 23.28 -6.67 2.60
N THR A 104 22.99 -5.38 2.40
CA THR A 104 21.98 -4.64 3.18
C THR A 104 20.59 -4.63 2.54
N ALA A 105 20.49 -4.54 1.22
CA ALA A 105 19.21 -4.49 0.51
C ALA A 105 18.37 -5.78 0.61
N LYS A 106 19.05 -6.94 0.61
CA LYS A 106 18.42 -8.26 0.71
C LYS A 106 17.78 -8.47 2.08
N THR A 107 18.47 -8.10 3.15
CA THR A 107 17.97 -8.19 4.52
C THR A 107 16.87 -7.17 4.80
N ASP A 108 17.01 -5.93 4.32
CA ASP A 108 16.07 -4.85 4.63
C ASP A 108 14.70 -5.03 3.96
N ILE A 109 14.64 -5.66 2.79
CA ILE A 109 13.40 -5.94 2.05
C ILE A 109 12.93 -7.40 2.23
N GLY A 110 13.83 -8.28 2.68
CA GLY A 110 13.62 -9.73 2.69
C GLY A 110 13.61 -10.35 1.29
N LEU A 111 14.40 -9.81 0.35
CA LEU A 111 14.57 -10.38 -0.99
C LEU A 111 15.67 -11.45 -0.99
N LYS A 112 15.45 -12.55 -1.71
CA LYS A 112 16.40 -13.68 -1.77
C LYS A 112 16.77 -13.98 -3.22
N GLU A 113 18.07 -14.01 -3.55
CA GLU A 113 18.58 -14.18 -4.93
C GLU A 113 18.40 -15.59 -5.49
N SER A 114 18.42 -16.57 -4.60
CA SER A 114 17.94 -17.91 -4.84
C SER A 114 17.34 -18.34 -3.52
N ASN A 115 16.05 -18.68 -3.54
CA ASN A 115 15.42 -19.28 -2.39
C ASN A 115 15.96 -20.70 -2.30
N GLY A 116 17.05 -20.86 -1.55
CA GLY A 116 17.43 -22.13 -0.95
C GLY A 116 16.38 -22.56 0.06
N TRP A 117 15.23 -22.99 -0.47
CA TRP A 117 14.42 -24.11 0.00
C TRP A 117 13.76 -24.03 1.39
N ILE A 118 12.64 -24.74 1.59
CA ILE A 118 12.61 -26.19 1.84
C ILE A 118 12.34 -27.03 0.57
N GLU A 119 13.38 -27.71 0.08
CA GLU A 119 13.35 -28.79 -0.92
C GLU A 119 12.75 -29.94 -0.17
N GLY A 120 11.58 -30.39 -0.60
CA GLY A 120 10.96 -31.53 0.02
C GLY A 120 10.03 -31.24 1.19
N GLU A 121 9.45 -30.03 1.33
CA GLU A 121 8.41 -29.80 2.35
C GLU A 121 7.27 -30.79 2.13
N THR A 122 7.13 -31.69 3.08
CA THR A 122 6.23 -32.83 3.02
C THR A 122 5.03 -32.52 3.88
N PHE A 123 3.90 -32.23 3.24
CA PHE A 123 2.62 -32.06 3.90
C PHE A 123 2.06 -33.43 4.25
N GLY A 124 2.07 -33.77 5.54
CA GLY A 124 1.47 -34.97 6.10
C GLY A 124 2.31 -35.67 7.16
N PRO A 125 1.91 -36.88 7.59
CA PRO A 125 0.75 -37.64 7.10
C PRO A 125 -0.58 -36.98 7.46
N ILE A 126 -1.47 -36.86 6.47
CA ILE A 126 -2.86 -36.42 6.65
C ILE A 126 -3.76 -37.62 6.37
N GLU A 127 -4.65 -37.94 7.29
CA GLU A 127 -5.68 -38.96 7.07
C GLU A 127 -6.81 -38.37 6.24
N LEU A 128 -7.05 -38.95 5.06
CA LEU A 128 -8.15 -38.57 4.18
C LEU A 128 -9.24 -39.65 4.23
N GLY A 129 -10.43 -39.29 4.69
CA GLY A 129 -11.61 -40.14 4.64
C GLY A 129 -12.13 -40.34 3.20
N PRO A 130 -13.08 -41.27 3.00
CA PRO A 130 -13.73 -41.49 1.70
C PRO A 130 -14.32 -40.20 1.12
N GLY A 131 -13.93 -39.85 -0.10
CA GLY A 131 -14.40 -38.64 -0.80
C GLY A 131 -13.70 -37.34 -0.41
N GLU A 132 -12.82 -37.35 0.60
CA GLU A 132 -12.03 -36.16 0.96
C GLU A 132 -10.90 -35.92 -0.05
N SER A 133 -10.53 -34.65 -0.26
CA SER A 133 -9.41 -34.24 -1.09
C SER A 133 -8.39 -33.44 -0.29
N PHE A 134 -7.12 -33.64 -0.61
CA PHE A 134 -6.03 -32.78 -0.16
C PHE A 134 -5.55 -31.93 -1.34
N ARG A 135 -5.55 -30.61 -1.17
CA ARG A 135 -5.11 -29.64 -2.18
C ARG A 135 -3.96 -28.82 -1.63
N VAL A 136 -2.92 -28.63 -2.43
CA VAL A 136 -1.81 -27.71 -2.12
C VAL A 136 -1.69 -26.70 -3.24
N ASP A 137 -1.87 -25.41 -2.94
CA ASP A 137 -1.54 -24.31 -3.85
C ASP A 137 -0.15 -23.78 -3.51
N TYR A 138 0.76 -23.73 -4.49
CA TYR A 138 2.14 -23.30 -4.24
C TYR A 138 2.62 -22.28 -5.27
N GLY A 139 3.60 -21.46 -4.88
CA GLY A 139 4.10 -20.40 -5.73
C GLY A 139 5.16 -19.53 -5.06
N VAL A 140 5.31 -18.32 -5.60
CA VAL A 140 6.26 -17.30 -5.13
C VAL A 140 5.50 -16.07 -4.68
N LEU A 141 5.84 -15.56 -3.50
CA LEU A 141 5.55 -14.20 -3.08
C LEU A 141 6.58 -13.27 -3.70
N GLU A 142 6.11 -12.39 -4.59
CA GLU A 142 6.92 -11.36 -5.21
C GLU A 142 6.63 -10.02 -4.53
N LYS A 143 7.69 -9.27 -4.22
CA LYS A 143 7.61 -7.94 -3.63
C LYS A 143 7.93 -6.88 -4.67
N ASP A 144 7.17 -5.80 -4.63
CA ASP A 144 7.56 -4.55 -5.26
C ASP A 144 8.27 -3.69 -4.21
N PHE A 145 9.34 -3.02 -4.62
CA PHE A 145 10.14 -2.20 -3.72
C PHE A 145 10.57 -0.90 -4.37
N ILE A 146 10.90 0.06 -3.51
CA ILE A 146 11.68 1.23 -3.86
C ILE A 146 13.03 1.22 -3.17
N SER A 147 14.00 1.90 -3.78
CA SER A 147 15.25 2.28 -3.13
C SER A 147 15.53 3.76 -3.34
N MET A 148 15.95 4.41 -2.26
CA MET A 148 16.35 5.81 -2.24
C MET A 148 17.74 5.92 -1.63
N PHE A 149 18.61 6.71 -2.27
CA PHE A 149 19.90 7.06 -1.68
C PHE A 149 19.65 8.23 -0.75
N VAL A 150 19.48 7.97 0.54
CA VAL A 150 19.10 9.01 1.50
C VAL A 150 20.32 9.75 2.01
N THR A 151 20.15 11.05 2.24
CA THR A 151 21.14 11.93 2.87
C THR A 151 20.41 12.93 3.75
N CYS A 152 21.14 13.57 4.67
CA CYS A 152 20.64 14.73 5.39
C CYS A 152 20.80 15.97 4.52
N ASP A 153 19.72 16.36 3.82
CA ASP A 153 19.68 17.56 3.00
C ASP A 153 18.95 18.67 3.76
N ASN A 154 19.69 19.74 4.07
CA ASN A 154 19.19 20.90 4.81
C ASN A 154 18.48 20.55 6.13
N GLY A 155 19.03 19.59 6.89
CA GLY A 155 18.50 19.16 8.19
C GLY A 155 17.28 18.24 8.10
N VAL A 156 16.96 17.72 6.90
CA VAL A 156 15.87 16.77 6.66
C VAL A 156 16.38 15.55 5.91
N LEU A 157 15.97 14.35 6.32
CA LEU A 157 16.33 13.12 5.64
C LEU A 157 15.56 13.02 4.31
N ARG A 158 16.28 13.09 3.18
CA ARG A 158 15.69 13.11 1.83
C ARG A 158 16.50 12.26 0.88
N ASN A 159 15.91 11.98 -0.28
CA ASN A 159 16.66 11.40 -1.39
C ASN A 159 17.73 12.40 -1.85
N ALA A 160 18.94 11.92 -2.04
CA ALA A 160 20.10 12.72 -2.37
C ALA A 160 19.89 13.44 -3.71
N PRO A 161 20.26 14.73 -3.80
CA PRO A 161 20.20 15.47 -5.05
C PRO A 161 20.97 14.73 -6.16
N GLY A 162 20.31 14.49 -7.30
CA GLY A 162 20.88 13.78 -8.44
C GLY A 162 20.81 12.26 -8.37
N ALA A 163 20.40 11.66 -7.26
CA ALA A 163 20.11 10.23 -7.18
C ALA A 163 18.68 9.95 -7.65
N ASN A 164 18.50 8.96 -8.54
CA ASN A 164 17.17 8.52 -8.94
C ASN A 164 16.60 7.53 -7.92
N VAL A 165 15.27 7.57 -7.74
CA VAL A 165 14.55 6.51 -7.02
C VAL A 165 14.54 5.26 -7.89
N ILE A 166 15.07 4.16 -7.35
CA ILE A 166 15.03 2.86 -8.01
C ILE A 166 13.71 2.20 -7.65
N ARG A 167 13.04 1.63 -8.64
CA ARG A 167 11.83 0.83 -8.48
C ARG A 167 12.11 -0.55 -9.06
N GLY A 168 11.71 -1.57 -8.33
CA GLY A 168 11.92 -2.93 -8.78
C GLY A 168 10.93 -3.91 -8.20
N THR A 169 11.07 -5.12 -8.70
CA THR A 169 10.30 -6.29 -8.32
C THR A 169 11.27 -7.43 -8.04
N GLY A 170 10.94 -8.30 -7.08
CA GLY A 170 11.81 -9.44 -6.79
C GLY A 170 11.11 -10.52 -5.96
N PRO A 171 11.55 -11.78 -6.09
CA PRO A 171 11.05 -12.85 -5.23
C PRO A 171 11.47 -12.61 -3.79
N ALA A 172 10.52 -12.71 -2.87
CA ALA A 172 10.80 -12.69 -1.45
C ALA A 172 10.79 -14.11 -0.88
N GLU A 173 9.66 -14.80 -1.03
CA GLU A 173 9.40 -16.07 -0.36
C GLU A 173 8.70 -17.03 -1.32
N ARG A 174 8.83 -18.33 -1.08
CA ARG A 174 7.97 -19.34 -1.70
C ARG A 174 6.90 -19.72 -0.69
N TYR A 175 5.69 -19.93 -1.18
CA TYR A 175 4.55 -20.35 -0.35
C TYR A 175 4.00 -21.68 -0.84
N ALA A 176 3.46 -22.45 0.10
CA ALA A 176 2.64 -23.62 -0.17
C ALA A 176 1.52 -23.68 0.87
N PHE A 177 0.28 -23.53 0.41
CA PHE A 177 -0.91 -23.57 1.25
C PHE A 177 -1.64 -24.88 1.00
N ALA A 178 -1.72 -25.69 2.04
CA ALA A 178 -2.45 -26.94 2.05
C ALA A 178 -3.92 -26.71 2.42
N TYR A 179 -4.83 -27.59 2.00
CA TYR A 179 -6.23 -27.57 2.36
C TYR A 179 -6.78 -29.00 2.35
N ILE A 180 -7.57 -29.36 3.34
CA ILE A 180 -8.38 -30.57 3.29
C ILE A 180 -9.79 -30.18 2.86
N ILE A 181 -10.20 -30.62 1.68
CA ILE A 181 -11.57 -30.52 1.18
C ILE A 181 -12.29 -31.78 1.62
N LYS A 182 -13.26 -31.66 2.53
CA LYS A 182 -14.08 -32.78 3.00
C LYS A 182 -14.97 -33.34 1.88
N ALA A 183 -15.50 -34.54 2.07
CA ALA A 183 -16.36 -35.19 1.07
C ALA A 183 -17.63 -34.40 0.74
N ASP A 184 -18.10 -33.59 1.69
CA ASP A 184 -19.20 -32.66 1.45
C ASP A 184 -18.76 -31.42 0.67
N GLY A 185 -17.47 -31.18 0.45
CA GLY A 185 -16.94 -29.97 -0.20
C GLY A 185 -16.66 -28.81 0.76
N SER A 186 -16.78 -29.00 2.08
CA SER A 186 -16.25 -28.07 3.07
C SER A 186 -14.73 -28.11 3.11
N VAL A 187 -14.09 -27.06 3.62
CA VAL A 187 -12.62 -26.96 3.72
C VAL A 187 -12.25 -26.90 5.19
N SER A 188 -11.26 -27.68 5.61
CA SER A 188 -10.81 -27.70 7.01
C SER A 188 -9.91 -26.50 7.33
N ASP A 189 -10.18 -25.87 8.48
CA ASP A 189 -9.48 -24.68 9.00
C ASP A 189 -8.01 -24.92 9.37
N VAL A 190 -7.54 -26.18 9.39
CA VAL A 190 -6.20 -26.57 9.87
C VAL A 190 -5.07 -26.07 8.94
N ALA A 191 -5.41 -25.43 7.81
CA ALA A 191 -4.41 -24.95 6.86
C ALA A 191 -4.80 -23.64 6.14
N MET A 192 -5.62 -22.80 6.76
CA MET A 192 -6.07 -21.53 6.18
C MET A 192 -5.38 -20.31 6.81
N GLU A 193 -4.07 -20.19 6.64
CA GLU A 193 -3.50 -18.86 6.39
C GLU A 193 -3.64 -18.63 4.88
N ILE A 194 -4.85 -18.33 4.40
CA ILE A 194 -5.03 -17.92 3.01
C ILE A 194 -4.58 -16.47 2.93
N PRO A 195 -3.42 -16.16 2.33
CA PRO A 195 -3.08 -14.78 2.13
C PRO A 195 -4.04 -14.16 1.12
N SER A 196 -4.22 -12.84 1.23
CA SER A 196 -4.89 -12.02 0.23
C SER A 196 -4.35 -12.36 -1.16
N ARG A 197 -5.17 -13.04 -1.97
CA ARG A 197 -4.80 -13.43 -3.33
C ARG A 197 -4.88 -12.20 -4.22
N SER A 198 -3.77 -11.47 -4.33
CA SER A 198 -3.28 -10.58 -5.41
C SER A 198 -4.29 -9.65 -6.13
N GLN A 199 -3.85 -8.40 -6.41
CA GLN A 199 -4.54 -7.36 -7.21
C GLN A 199 -5.91 -7.77 -7.76
N GLY A 200 -7.00 -7.38 -7.07
CA GLY A 200 -8.31 -7.38 -7.72
C GLY A 200 -8.19 -6.59 -9.03
N ALA A 201 -8.88 -7.01 -10.09
CA ALA A 201 -8.84 -6.37 -11.41
C ALA A 201 -9.18 -4.84 -11.37
N ASN A 202 -9.68 -4.38 -10.23
CA ASN A 202 -10.05 -3.01 -9.88
C ASN A 202 -9.06 -2.33 -8.90
N SER A 203 -7.83 -2.85 -8.73
CA SER A 203 -6.76 -2.25 -7.91
C SER A 203 -6.08 -1.06 -8.62
N LYS A 204 -6.88 -0.24 -9.29
CA LYS A 204 -6.42 0.94 -10.02
C LYS A 204 -6.98 2.18 -9.32
N PRO A 205 -6.26 3.31 -9.34
CA PRO A 205 -6.91 4.61 -9.23
C PRO A 205 -8.07 4.63 -10.24
N VAL A 206 -9.19 5.27 -9.87
CA VAL A 206 -10.43 5.27 -10.65
C VAL A 206 -10.23 5.84 -12.07
N ASP A 207 -9.11 6.51 -12.33
CA ASP A 207 -8.72 7.04 -13.63
C ASP A 207 -7.23 6.78 -13.90
N ASP A 208 -6.84 6.85 -15.17
CA ASP A 208 -5.50 6.59 -15.76
C ASP A 208 -4.38 7.57 -15.26
N GLN A 209 -4.55 8.13 -14.07
CA GLN A 209 -3.66 9.10 -13.46
C GLN A 209 -2.53 8.42 -12.69
N THR A 210 -1.35 9.02 -12.81
CA THR A 210 -0.10 8.61 -12.19
C THR A 210 -0.25 8.39 -10.69
N TYR A 211 -0.08 7.13 -10.27
CA TYR A 211 0.12 6.72 -8.88
C TYR A 211 1.21 7.60 -8.23
N ASN A 212 0.88 8.55 -7.37
CA ASN A 212 1.91 9.28 -6.62
C ASN A 212 1.45 9.61 -5.20
N ALA A 213 2.42 9.65 -4.28
CA ALA A 213 2.22 10.08 -2.90
C ALA A 213 1.79 11.55 -2.80
N VAL A 214 2.08 12.33 -3.85
CA VAL A 214 1.87 13.77 -3.92
C VAL A 214 0.41 14.07 -4.23
N SER A 215 -0.36 14.50 -3.24
CA SER A 215 -1.59 15.24 -3.53
C SER A 215 -1.19 16.67 -3.90
N GLY A 216 -1.25 16.97 -5.20
CA GLY A 216 -1.23 18.34 -5.72
C GLY A 216 -2.49 19.13 -5.30
N PRO A 217 -2.72 20.34 -5.84
CA PRO A 217 -3.90 21.14 -5.51
C PRO A 217 -5.17 20.28 -5.64
N SER A 218 -6.03 20.32 -4.62
CA SER A 218 -7.22 19.48 -4.55
C SER A 218 -8.12 19.77 -5.76
N LEU A 219 -8.19 18.84 -6.71
CA LEU A 219 -9.14 18.88 -7.83
C LEU A 219 -10.53 18.34 -7.43
N GLU A 220 -10.66 17.86 -6.20
CA GLU A 220 -11.97 17.49 -5.65
C GLU A 220 -12.85 18.74 -5.52
N LYS A 221 -14.15 18.55 -5.82
CA LYS A 221 -15.18 19.59 -5.87
C LYS A 221 -14.96 20.66 -4.81
N VAL A 222 -14.78 21.89 -5.30
CA VAL A 222 -14.73 23.13 -4.51
C VAL A 222 -15.82 23.08 -3.44
N ALA A 223 -15.44 23.53 -2.24
CA ALA A 223 -16.17 23.44 -0.99
C ALA A 223 -17.72 23.40 -1.09
N GLY A 224 -18.33 22.44 -0.39
CA GLY A 224 -19.78 22.32 -0.29
C GLY A 224 -20.38 23.17 0.84
N GLU A 225 -21.71 23.36 0.85
CA GLU A 225 -22.43 24.15 1.88
C GLU A 225 -22.24 23.64 3.32
N ARG A 226 -21.72 22.42 3.51
CA ARG A 226 -21.48 21.79 4.81
C ARG A 226 -20.04 21.94 5.31
N ASP A 227 -19.19 22.62 4.55
CA ASP A 227 -17.79 22.75 4.90
C ASP A 227 -17.59 23.76 6.04
N VAL A 228 -16.87 23.32 7.07
CA VAL A 228 -16.56 24.12 8.26
C VAL A 228 -15.05 24.29 8.38
N VAL A 229 -14.63 25.53 8.64
CA VAL A 229 -13.23 25.86 8.91
C VAL A 229 -12.83 25.33 10.29
N VAL A 230 -11.79 24.50 10.30
CA VAL A 230 -11.13 24.03 11.52
C VAL A 230 -9.94 24.96 11.78
N LYS A 231 -10.00 25.69 12.88
CA LYS A 231 -8.93 26.59 13.31
C LYS A 231 -7.81 25.80 13.99
N PRO A 232 -6.57 26.30 13.96
CA PRO A 232 -5.47 25.72 14.71
C PRO A 232 -5.78 25.61 16.21
N ASP A 233 -5.31 24.54 16.82
CA ASP A 233 -5.41 24.31 18.26
C ASP A 233 -4.35 25.10 19.07
N ALA A 234 -4.27 24.84 20.37
CA ALA A 234 -3.35 25.52 21.28
C ALA A 234 -1.86 25.22 21.01
N SER A 235 -1.53 24.19 20.21
CA SER A 235 -0.16 23.85 19.80
C SER A 235 0.37 24.76 18.69
N PHE A 236 -0.52 25.52 18.02
CA PHE A 236 -0.11 26.49 17.02
C PHE A 236 0.85 27.53 17.61
N ARG A 237 2.02 27.66 16.96
CA ARG A 237 3.06 28.62 17.34
C ARG A 237 3.56 29.33 16.11
N ARG A 238 3.51 30.65 16.15
CA ARG A 238 4.12 31.52 15.15
C ARG A 238 5.46 32.00 15.69
N ASP A 239 6.48 32.06 14.84
CA ASP A 239 7.77 32.63 15.22
C ASP A 239 7.59 34.10 15.60
N ALA A 240 8.07 34.47 16.78
CA ALA A 240 8.00 35.82 17.32
C ALA A 240 8.77 36.84 16.46
N ASN A 241 9.76 36.38 15.69
CA ASN A 241 10.57 37.21 14.80
C ASN A 241 9.86 37.58 13.49
N TRP A 242 8.76 36.88 13.15
CA TRP A 242 8.00 37.16 11.94
C TRP A 242 7.06 38.36 12.14
N PRO A 243 6.89 39.21 11.13
CA PRO A 243 6.11 40.44 11.24
C PRO A 243 4.62 40.18 11.45
N GLN A 244 3.93 41.03 12.21
CA GLN A 244 2.47 40.95 12.36
C GLN A 244 1.75 41.75 11.25
N LEU A 245 0.48 41.41 11.03
CA LEU A 245 -0.37 42.16 10.10
C LEU A 245 -0.41 43.64 10.49
N ASN A 246 -0.23 44.52 9.50
CA ASN A 246 -0.17 45.99 9.63
C ASN A 246 1.03 46.54 10.41
N GLN A 247 2.01 45.72 10.78
CA GLN A 247 3.26 46.22 11.35
C GLN A 247 4.05 47.02 10.29
N PRO A 248 4.78 48.10 10.63
CA PRO A 248 5.66 48.79 9.71
C PRO A 248 6.65 47.83 9.03
N ALA A 249 6.73 47.89 7.70
CA ALA A 249 7.59 47.00 6.93
C ALA A 249 9.06 47.36 7.14
N ARG A 250 9.92 46.34 7.28
CA ARG A 250 11.37 46.55 7.27
C ARG A 250 11.79 47.10 5.90
N LYS A 251 12.73 48.05 5.91
CA LYS A 251 13.18 48.73 4.68
C LYS A 251 13.68 47.69 3.65
N ARG A 252 13.07 47.68 2.46
CA ARG A 252 13.38 46.77 1.34
C ARG A 252 13.15 45.27 1.64
N ASP A 253 12.33 44.93 2.63
CA ASP A 253 11.95 43.55 2.84
C ASP A 253 10.94 43.10 1.77
N MET A 254 11.36 42.13 0.95
CA MET A 254 10.54 41.51 -0.11
C MET A 254 10.18 40.06 0.24
N SER A 255 10.44 39.63 1.47
CA SER A 255 10.23 38.26 1.92
C SER A 255 8.75 37.98 2.16
N TYR A 256 8.37 36.73 2.01
CA TYR A 256 7.10 36.19 2.48
C TYR A 256 7.30 35.56 3.85
N TYR A 257 6.31 35.66 4.72
CA TYR A 257 6.31 35.06 6.05
C TYR A 257 5.03 34.26 6.25
N PRO A 258 5.07 33.10 6.92
CA PRO A 258 3.87 32.36 7.25
C PRO A 258 2.90 33.23 8.09
N TYR A 259 1.64 33.27 7.68
CA TYR A 259 0.60 34.05 8.35
C TYR A 259 -0.27 33.14 9.21
N ASP A 260 -0.98 32.21 8.58
CA ASP A 260 -1.81 31.22 9.25
C ASP A 260 -2.06 29.97 8.41
N ILE A 261 -2.70 28.99 9.04
CA ILE A 261 -3.12 27.73 8.47
C ILE A 261 -4.51 27.37 8.99
N GLU A 262 -5.34 26.77 8.15
CA GLU A 262 -6.68 26.28 8.51
C GLU A 262 -6.95 24.97 7.78
N ALA A 263 -7.70 24.07 8.41
CA ALA A 263 -8.23 22.89 7.74
C ALA A 263 -9.73 23.03 7.42
N VAL A 264 -10.24 22.18 6.55
CA VAL A 264 -11.68 22.15 6.20
C VAL A 264 -12.26 20.79 6.52
N SER A 265 -13.32 20.78 7.32
CA SER A 265 -14.14 19.61 7.66
C SER A 265 -15.41 19.60 6.80
N PRO A 266 -15.94 18.43 6.36
CA PRO A 266 -15.47 17.08 6.67
C PRO A 266 -14.18 16.71 5.93
N THR A 267 -13.48 15.72 6.50
CA THR A 267 -12.43 14.96 5.81
C THR A 267 -13.01 14.20 4.62
N PHE A 268 -12.17 13.84 3.67
CA PHE A 268 -12.54 13.04 2.50
C PHE A 268 -11.68 11.77 2.39
N ARG A 269 -12.22 10.76 1.72
CA ARG A 269 -11.56 9.47 1.51
C ARG A 269 -10.80 9.53 0.18
N LYS A 270 -9.47 9.51 0.23
CA LYS A 270 -8.63 9.27 -0.97
C LYS A 270 -8.52 7.75 -1.18
N PRO A 271 -9.05 7.18 -2.27
CA PRO A 271 -8.94 5.75 -2.55
C PRO A 271 -7.49 5.30 -2.72
N GLY A 272 -7.18 4.16 -2.10
CA GLY A 272 -5.92 3.45 -2.29
C GLY A 272 -6.14 2.25 -3.20
N TYR A 273 -6.42 1.11 -2.59
CA TYR A 273 -6.45 -0.20 -3.26
C TYR A 273 -7.65 -1.03 -2.81
N SER A 274 -7.87 -2.16 -3.48
CA SER A 274 -8.95 -3.09 -3.14
C SER A 274 -8.51 -4.54 -3.20
N GLN A 275 -9.16 -5.39 -2.41
CA GLN A 275 -9.01 -6.83 -2.38
C GLN A 275 -10.37 -7.49 -2.48
N ASP A 276 -10.43 -8.60 -3.21
CA ASP A 276 -11.64 -9.39 -3.33
C ASP A 276 -11.37 -10.79 -2.74
N PHE A 277 -12.32 -11.29 -1.96
CA PHE A 277 -12.29 -12.64 -1.40
C PHE A 277 -13.68 -13.28 -1.49
N LEU A 278 -13.72 -14.60 -1.65
CA LEU A 278 -14.94 -15.40 -1.66
C LEU A 278 -14.79 -16.50 -0.61
N ASN A 279 -15.73 -16.60 0.33
CA ASN A 279 -15.81 -17.76 1.20
C ASN A 279 -16.39 -18.94 0.39
N TRP A 280 -15.51 -19.76 -0.19
CA TRP A 280 -15.89 -20.96 -0.96
C TRP A 280 -16.17 -22.18 -0.07
N SER A 281 -15.94 -22.07 1.24
CA SER A 281 -16.22 -23.14 2.18
C SER A 281 -17.73 -23.29 2.44
N LYS A 282 -18.12 -24.44 3.01
CA LYS A 282 -19.47 -24.67 3.51
C LYS A 282 -19.67 -24.18 4.96
N GLY A 283 -18.62 -23.67 5.61
CA GLY A 283 -18.63 -23.17 6.97
C GLY A 283 -18.56 -21.65 7.05
N ASP A 284 -18.83 -21.13 8.24
CA ASP A 284 -18.51 -19.74 8.57
C ASP A 284 -16.98 -19.58 8.58
N TYR A 285 -16.49 -18.44 8.09
CA TYR A 285 -15.06 -18.17 8.00
C TYR A 285 -14.75 -16.74 8.44
N THR A 286 -13.77 -16.57 9.32
CA THR A 286 -13.29 -15.24 9.72
C THR A 286 -12.15 -14.82 8.80
N PHE A 287 -12.44 -13.96 7.83
CA PHE A 287 -11.46 -13.41 6.91
C PHE A 287 -10.78 -12.19 7.53
N THR A 288 -9.44 -12.23 7.66
CA THR A 288 -8.63 -11.08 8.08
C THR A 288 -7.88 -10.53 6.87
N PRO A 289 -8.33 -9.41 6.27
CA PRO A 289 -7.63 -8.83 5.14
C PRO A 289 -6.27 -8.26 5.59
N VAL A 290 -5.27 -8.27 4.71
CA VAL A 290 -3.97 -7.63 4.95
C VAL A 290 -3.65 -6.72 3.77
N THR A 291 -3.05 -5.55 3.99
CA THR A 291 -2.74 -4.63 2.88
C THR A 291 -1.72 -5.23 1.90
N ASP A 292 -2.03 -5.22 0.61
CA ASP A 292 -1.12 -5.75 -0.43
C ASP A 292 -0.22 -4.66 -1.01
N TYR A 293 -0.60 -3.39 -0.81
CA TYR A 293 0.10 -2.21 -1.28
C TYR A 293 0.29 -1.22 -0.14
N VAL A 294 1.40 -0.48 -0.20
CA VAL A 294 1.58 0.69 0.64
C VAL A 294 0.59 1.76 0.18
N VAL A 295 -0.23 2.25 1.11
CA VAL A 295 -1.16 3.35 0.86
C VAL A 295 -0.69 4.54 1.68
N GLY A 296 -0.74 5.75 1.10
CA GLY A 296 -0.25 6.93 1.80
C GLY A 296 -0.55 8.21 1.06
N ALA A 297 -0.23 9.31 1.73
CA ALA A 297 -0.26 10.63 1.14
C ALA A 297 0.80 11.52 1.76
N GLU A 298 1.19 12.52 0.99
CA GLU A 298 2.07 13.61 1.40
C GLU A 298 1.44 14.94 1.01
N ASN A 299 1.47 15.89 1.94
CA ASN A 299 1.12 17.27 1.69
C ASN A 299 2.24 17.95 0.88
N ALA A 300 1.95 18.34 -0.36
CA ALA A 300 2.86 19.12 -1.19
C ALA A 300 2.34 20.56 -1.35
N GLN A 301 2.24 21.28 -0.23
CA GLN A 301 1.85 22.69 -0.24
C GLN A 301 2.87 23.54 -1.01
N TYR A 302 2.37 24.35 -1.94
CA TYR A 302 3.17 25.42 -2.55
C TYR A 302 3.29 26.60 -1.58
N LEU A 303 4.49 27.18 -1.52
CA LEU A 303 4.88 28.24 -0.58
C LEU A 303 5.74 29.26 -1.34
N ASN A 304 5.57 30.56 -1.09
CA ASN A 304 6.60 31.55 -1.47
C ASN A 304 7.61 31.75 -0.35
N TRP A 305 7.23 31.41 0.89
CA TRP A 305 8.13 31.39 2.02
C TRP A 305 9.21 30.34 1.77
N MET A 306 10.45 30.82 1.63
CA MET A 306 11.63 29.97 1.42
C MET A 306 12.29 29.54 2.73
N GLY A 307 11.69 29.85 3.89
CA GLY A 307 12.18 29.31 5.16
C GLY A 307 11.90 27.82 5.27
N ALA A 308 12.66 27.14 6.14
CA ALA A 308 12.60 25.68 6.33
C ALA A 308 12.72 24.86 5.02
N ASN A 309 13.42 25.39 4.00
CA ASN A 309 13.64 24.73 2.70
C ASN A 309 12.33 24.43 1.95
N GLY A 310 11.40 25.38 1.95
CA GLY A 310 10.12 25.24 1.25
C GLY A 310 9.21 24.19 1.90
N GLN A 311 9.27 24.05 3.22
CA GLN A 311 8.32 23.28 4.02
C GLN A 311 7.40 24.22 4.78
N LEU A 312 6.26 23.72 5.24
CA LEU A 312 5.46 24.46 6.21
C LEU A 312 6.23 24.59 7.53
N PRO A 313 5.90 25.58 8.37
CA PRO A 313 6.52 25.65 9.67
C PRO A 313 6.16 24.43 10.52
N GLU A 314 7.14 23.98 11.30
CA GLU A 314 6.97 22.83 12.17
C GLU A 314 5.76 22.99 13.10
N GLY A 315 4.95 21.95 13.19
CA GLY A 315 3.77 21.92 14.05
C GLY A 315 2.53 22.62 13.47
N TRP A 316 2.64 23.29 12.31
CA TRP A 316 1.49 23.98 11.72
C TRP A 316 0.44 23.00 11.19
N LEU A 317 0.85 21.97 10.45
CA LEU A 317 -0.08 20.94 9.99
C LEU A 317 -0.72 20.17 11.17
N THR A 318 0.07 19.85 12.20
CA THR A 318 -0.45 19.13 13.37
C THR A 318 -1.45 19.97 14.15
N SER A 319 -1.27 21.29 14.21
CA SER A 319 -2.21 22.18 14.90
C SER A 319 -3.62 22.16 14.30
N VAL A 320 -3.77 21.71 13.05
CA VAL A 320 -5.06 21.55 12.37
C VAL A 320 -5.44 20.08 12.18
N GLY A 321 -4.80 19.16 12.92
CA GLY A 321 -5.13 17.73 12.92
C GLY A 321 -4.60 16.95 11.72
N ALA A 322 -3.60 17.48 11.01
CA ALA A 322 -2.99 16.84 9.85
C ALA A 322 -1.48 16.62 10.03
N VAL A 323 -0.86 15.83 9.15
CA VAL A 323 0.60 15.63 9.12
C VAL A 323 1.14 15.85 7.73
N LYS A 324 2.45 16.11 7.63
CA LYS A 324 3.13 16.25 6.34
C LYS A 324 2.96 14.99 5.51
N ARG A 325 3.09 13.83 6.14
CA ARG A 325 3.17 12.54 5.46
C ARG A 325 2.75 11.42 6.39
N ALA A 326 2.04 10.43 5.85
CA ALA A 326 1.74 9.17 6.53
C ALA A 326 1.54 8.05 5.50
N TYR A 327 1.84 6.81 5.88
CA TYR A 327 1.59 5.63 5.04
C TYR A 327 1.16 4.42 5.87
N MET A 328 0.20 3.62 5.42
CA MET A 328 -0.08 2.31 6.01
C MET A 328 0.82 1.28 5.32
N PRO A 329 1.71 0.57 6.05
CA PRO A 329 2.63 -0.40 5.46
C PRO A 329 1.93 -1.56 4.77
N VAL A 330 2.64 -2.22 3.86
CA VAL A 330 2.23 -3.52 3.30
C VAL A 330 2.21 -4.58 4.42
N GLY A 331 1.23 -5.48 4.39
CA GLY A 331 1.06 -6.53 5.38
C GLY A 331 0.37 -6.06 6.67
N THR A 332 -0.19 -4.86 6.68
CA THR A 332 -0.99 -4.39 7.82
C THR A 332 -2.30 -5.17 7.86
N ALA A 333 -2.51 -5.91 8.95
CA ALA A 333 -3.77 -6.61 9.19
C ALA A 333 -4.91 -5.60 9.41
N LEU A 334 -5.98 -5.75 8.63
CA LEU A 334 -7.24 -5.04 8.79
C LEU A 334 -8.12 -5.79 9.82
N LYS A 335 -9.20 -5.17 10.28
CA LYS A 335 -10.11 -5.83 11.23
C LYS A 335 -10.76 -7.06 10.56
N PRO A 336 -10.95 -8.16 11.32
CA PRO A 336 -11.51 -9.39 10.81
C PRO A 336 -12.99 -9.24 10.41
N ILE A 337 -13.42 -10.08 9.47
CA ILE A 337 -14.76 -10.09 8.90
C ILE A 337 -15.30 -11.51 8.95
N ASP A 338 -16.41 -11.71 9.64
CA ASP A 338 -17.10 -13.00 9.62
C ASP A 338 -17.91 -13.14 8.34
N LEU A 339 -17.66 -14.22 7.60
CA LEU A 339 -18.27 -14.53 6.31
C LEU A 339 -19.05 -15.83 6.39
N LYS A 340 -20.28 -15.82 5.86
CA LYS A 340 -21.10 -17.02 5.67
C LYS A 340 -20.68 -17.78 4.41
N PRO A 341 -21.06 -19.06 4.27
CA PRO A 341 -20.77 -19.85 3.09
C PRO A 341 -21.23 -19.17 1.78
N GLY A 342 -20.28 -18.88 0.89
CA GLY A 342 -20.42 -18.21 -0.41
C GLY A 342 -20.60 -16.69 -0.37
N ASP A 343 -20.39 -16.06 0.80
CA ASP A 343 -20.23 -14.61 0.85
C ASP A 343 -19.02 -14.18 0.03
N ARG A 344 -19.20 -13.14 -0.76
CA ARG A 344 -18.10 -12.40 -1.44
C ARG A 344 -17.81 -11.15 -0.63
N VAL A 345 -16.56 -10.78 -0.51
CA VAL A 345 -16.17 -9.54 0.14
C VAL A 345 -15.21 -8.77 -0.75
N ARG A 346 -15.47 -7.48 -0.89
CA ARG A 346 -14.56 -6.50 -1.48
C ARG A 346 -14.11 -5.55 -0.39
N VAL A 347 -12.82 -5.53 -0.09
CA VAL A 347 -12.20 -4.65 0.90
C VAL A 347 -11.49 -3.53 0.16
N GLU A 348 -11.90 -2.29 0.40
CA GLU A 348 -11.23 -1.10 -0.13
C GLU A 348 -10.54 -0.37 1.01
N TYR A 349 -9.32 0.11 0.79
CA TYR A 349 -8.56 0.85 1.77
C TYR A 349 -7.83 2.04 1.15
N GLY A 350 -7.69 3.10 1.93
CA GLY A 350 -7.27 4.41 1.45
C GLY A 350 -6.75 5.31 2.56
N THR A 351 -6.38 6.53 2.17
CA THR A 351 -5.94 7.56 3.12
C THR A 351 -7.10 8.51 3.42
N THR A 352 -7.27 8.88 4.69
CA THR A 352 -8.22 9.91 5.10
C THR A 352 -7.52 11.26 5.02
N MET A 353 -8.06 12.16 4.20
CA MET A 353 -7.45 13.44 3.86
C MET A 353 -8.28 14.60 4.40
N THR A 354 -7.62 15.70 4.73
CA THR A 354 -8.26 17.00 4.93
C THR A 354 -7.71 18.03 3.94
N ARG A 355 -8.49 19.07 3.69
CA ARG A 355 -8.10 20.20 2.84
C ARG A 355 -7.44 21.26 3.71
N ILE A 356 -6.32 21.81 3.24
CA ILE A 356 -5.49 22.77 3.96
C ILE A 356 -5.47 24.10 3.22
N ASN A 357 -5.86 25.16 3.93
CA ASN A 357 -5.70 26.54 3.51
C ASN A 357 -4.49 27.12 4.22
N TYR A 358 -3.54 27.65 3.46
CA TYR A 358 -2.34 28.29 3.99
C TYR A 358 -2.17 29.67 3.38
N ARG A 359 -1.78 30.64 4.22
CA ARG A 359 -1.58 32.03 3.81
C ARG A 359 -0.23 32.57 4.25
N GLU A 360 0.29 33.48 3.46
CA GLU A 360 1.54 34.20 3.72
C GLU A 360 1.32 35.71 3.80
N LEU A 361 2.16 36.36 4.60
CA LEU A 361 2.21 37.80 4.77
C LEU A 361 3.46 38.36 4.10
N SER A 362 3.30 39.47 3.38
CA SER A 362 4.42 40.24 2.81
C SER A 362 4.18 41.74 2.94
N ALA A 363 5.22 42.54 2.72
CA ALA A 363 5.10 44.00 2.67
C ALA A 363 4.17 44.44 1.53
N GLY A 364 3.25 45.36 1.84
CA GLY A 364 2.38 46.05 0.89
C GLY A 364 3.03 47.32 0.34
N ARG A 365 2.38 47.94 -0.66
CA ARG A 365 2.83 49.22 -1.24
C ARG A 365 2.66 50.41 -0.29
N ASP A 366 1.88 50.23 0.77
CA ASP A 366 1.62 51.17 1.85
C ASP A 366 2.75 51.24 2.89
N GLY A 367 3.80 50.42 2.74
CA GLY A 367 4.94 50.41 3.66
C GLY A 367 4.68 49.64 4.97
N THR A 368 3.61 48.85 5.04
CA THR A 368 3.32 47.95 6.16
C THR A 368 3.24 46.49 5.69
N TYR A 369 3.32 45.53 6.60
CA TYR A 369 3.01 44.13 6.30
C TYR A 369 1.49 43.93 6.20
N SER A 370 0.90 44.36 5.09
CA SER A 370 -0.55 44.37 4.84
C SER A 370 -1.00 43.37 3.77
N ARG A 371 -0.09 42.84 2.96
CA ARG A 371 -0.43 41.94 1.85
C ARG A 371 -0.50 40.50 2.35
N VAL A 372 -1.72 39.97 2.44
CA VAL A 372 -1.98 38.54 2.69
C VAL A 372 -2.18 37.81 1.37
N THR A 373 -1.36 36.81 1.11
CA THR A 373 -1.43 35.96 -0.09
C THR A 373 -1.98 34.59 0.30
N SER A 374 -3.13 34.24 -0.24
CA SER A 374 -3.69 32.90 -0.14
C SER A 374 -3.09 32.00 -1.21
N HIS A 375 -2.62 30.82 -0.80
CA HIS A 375 -2.13 29.80 -1.72
C HIS A 375 -3.26 28.89 -2.19
N PRO A 376 -3.09 28.18 -3.32
CA PRO A 376 -4.00 27.12 -3.72
C PRO A 376 -4.19 26.11 -2.57
N GLN A 377 -5.44 25.71 -2.36
CA GLN A 377 -5.80 24.73 -1.33
C GLN A 377 -5.09 23.40 -1.62
N SER A 378 -4.36 22.90 -0.63
CA SER A 378 -3.71 21.58 -0.69
C SER A 378 -4.49 20.56 0.11
N ALA A 379 -4.04 19.31 0.11
CA ALA A 379 -4.57 18.26 0.96
C ALA A 379 -3.46 17.65 1.82
N ALA A 380 -3.82 17.18 3.02
CA ALA A 380 -2.91 16.53 3.95
C ALA A 380 -3.55 15.29 4.61
N PRO A 381 -2.77 14.24 4.90
CA PRO A 381 -3.26 13.05 5.61
C PRO A 381 -3.65 13.36 7.06
N THR A 382 -4.73 12.71 7.49
CA THR A 382 -5.31 12.78 8.86
C THR A 382 -5.58 11.39 9.45
N GLY A 383 -5.26 10.33 8.71
CA GLY A 383 -5.47 8.94 9.10
C GLY A 383 -5.68 8.05 7.87
N PHE A 384 -6.24 6.87 8.08
CA PHE A 384 -6.58 5.91 7.05
C PHE A 384 -8.03 5.46 7.18
N TRP A 385 -8.53 4.81 6.14
CA TRP A 385 -9.82 4.15 6.14
C TRP A 385 -9.70 2.81 5.42
N ALA A 386 -10.48 1.84 5.86
CA ALA A 386 -10.69 0.57 5.19
C ALA A 386 -12.15 0.14 5.39
N GLU A 387 -12.77 -0.34 4.32
CA GLU A 387 -14.17 -0.68 4.27
C GLU A 387 -14.37 -1.97 3.49
N ALA A 388 -15.10 -2.91 4.09
CA ALA A 388 -15.46 -4.16 3.46
C ALA A 388 -16.92 -4.15 3.04
N THR A 389 -17.18 -4.38 1.75
CA THR A 389 -18.51 -4.65 1.23
C THR A 389 -18.67 -6.16 1.09
N VAL A 390 -19.52 -6.75 1.93
CA VAL A 390 -19.87 -8.17 1.88
C VAL A 390 -21.17 -8.34 1.09
N THR A 391 -21.15 -9.22 0.10
CA THR A 391 -22.28 -9.60 -0.74
C THR A 391 -22.64 -11.06 -0.48
N GLY A 392 -23.83 -11.30 0.05
CA GLY A 392 -24.37 -12.64 0.31
C GLY A 392 -24.77 -13.37 -0.97
N LYS A 393 -25.03 -14.68 -0.86
CA LYS A 393 -25.52 -15.52 -1.97
C LYS A 393 -26.85 -15.03 -2.57
N ASP A 394 -27.69 -14.42 -1.74
CA ASP A 394 -28.96 -13.83 -2.12
C ASP A 394 -28.83 -12.45 -2.78
N GLY A 395 -27.60 -11.93 -2.89
CA GLY A 395 -27.30 -10.61 -3.42
C GLY A 395 -27.45 -9.48 -2.41
N SER A 396 -27.81 -9.78 -1.15
CA SER A 396 -27.83 -8.77 -0.08
C SER A 396 -26.41 -8.23 0.17
N THR A 397 -26.30 -6.93 0.43
CA THR A 397 -25.01 -6.29 0.71
C THR A 397 -25.00 -5.68 2.11
N ARG A 398 -23.83 -5.73 2.75
CA ARG A 398 -23.55 -5.00 3.99
C ARG A 398 -22.15 -4.43 3.95
N THR A 399 -21.98 -3.28 4.58
CA THR A 399 -20.71 -2.57 4.66
C THR A 399 -20.18 -2.63 6.09
N ILE A 400 -18.88 -2.86 6.23
CA ILE A 400 -18.20 -3.03 7.53
C ILE A 400 -16.95 -2.17 7.51
N ASP A 401 -16.78 -1.31 8.51
CA ASP A 401 -15.52 -0.58 8.72
C ASP A 401 -14.48 -1.55 9.26
N VAL A 402 -13.42 -1.76 8.49
CA VAL A 402 -12.33 -2.68 8.83
C VAL A 402 -11.01 -1.96 9.10
N THR A 403 -11.06 -0.64 9.32
CA THR A 403 -9.89 0.18 9.60
C THR A 403 -9.31 -0.16 10.97
N PRO A 404 -8.01 -0.55 11.09
CA PRO A 404 -7.34 -0.73 12.37
C PRO A 404 -7.32 0.56 13.19
N ASP A 405 -7.55 0.47 14.49
CA ASP A 405 -7.68 1.66 15.33
C ASP A 405 -6.38 2.49 15.38
N GLN A 406 -5.22 1.84 15.36
CA GLN A 406 -3.91 2.49 15.33
C GLN A 406 -3.61 3.27 14.04
N TYR A 407 -4.38 3.04 12.97
CA TYR A 407 -4.24 3.73 11.67
C TYR A 407 -5.42 4.67 11.38
N ARG A 408 -6.51 4.59 12.16
CA ARG A 408 -7.74 5.34 11.90
C ARG A 408 -7.53 6.85 11.95
N ASN A 409 -6.89 7.32 13.01
CA ASN A 409 -6.65 8.73 13.28
C ASN A 409 -5.20 8.95 13.68
N LEU A 410 -4.70 10.17 13.50
CA LEU A 410 -3.38 10.55 14.02
C LEU A 410 -3.36 10.52 15.57
N PRO A 411 -2.21 10.20 16.19
CA PRO A 411 -0.95 9.84 15.55
C PRO A 411 -0.93 8.39 15.04
N VAL A 412 -0.42 8.18 13.83
CA VAL A 412 -0.12 6.86 13.27
C VAL A 412 1.38 6.58 13.32
N PRO A 413 1.83 5.30 13.42
CA PRO A 413 3.24 4.96 13.63
C PRO A 413 4.22 5.46 12.56
N THR A 414 3.73 5.67 11.34
CA THR A 414 4.52 5.96 10.14
C THR A 414 4.55 7.45 9.78
N GLN A 415 3.95 8.31 10.61
CA GLN A 415 3.76 9.70 10.23
C GLN A 415 5.02 10.54 10.37
N THR A 416 5.06 11.60 9.58
CA THR A 416 6.13 12.59 9.57
C THR A 416 5.52 13.98 9.68
N TYR A 417 6.15 14.85 10.45
CA TYR A 417 5.53 16.08 10.95
C TYR A 417 5.95 17.37 10.26
N LEU A 418 6.94 17.33 9.35
CA LEU A 418 7.64 18.55 8.88
C LEU A 418 6.73 19.73 8.56
#